data_AF-A0A2V9RPT5-F1
#
_entry.id   AF-A0A2V9RPT5-F1
#
_cell.length_a   1.000
_cell.length_b   1.000
_cell.length_c   1.000
_cell.angle_alpha   90.00
_cell.angle_beta   90.00
_cell.angle_gamma   90.00
#
_symmetry.space_group_name_H-M   'P 1'
#
loop_
_entity.id
_entity.type
_entity.pdbx_description
1 polymer ?
#
loop_
_entity_poly.entity_id
_entity_poly.type
_entity_poly.pdbx_seq_one_letter_code
_entity_poly.pdbx_strand_id
1 'polypeptide(L)' 'MKETVEQTIKLEPAKVEFLDQMAKTYGLPDTGKAIRCLINYARENPDQHESIFADVRCLDC' A
#
# COMPACT_ATOMS: atom_id res chain seq x y z
N MET A 1 -4.20 -23.68 0.69
CA MET A 1 -3.06 -22.74 0.80
C MET A 1 -3.29 -21.67 -0.26
N LYS A 2 -3.29 -20.38 0.08
CA LYS A 2 -3.47 -19.32 -0.94
C LYS A 2 -2.16 -19.20 -1.72
N GLU A 3 -2.25 -19.19 -3.04
CA GLU A 3 -1.10 -18.98 -3.92
C GLU A 3 -0.62 -17.53 -3.78
N THR A 4 0.69 -17.35 -3.65
CA THR A 4 1.34 -16.04 -3.56
C THR A 4 2.33 -15.89 -4.70
N VAL A 5 2.27 -14.77 -5.40
CA VAL A 5 3.18 -14.42 -6.51
C VAL A 5 4.06 -13.26 -6.08
N GLU A 6 5.35 -13.33 -6.42
CA GLU A 6 6.29 -12.23 -6.20
C GLU A 6 6.12 -11.14 -7.27
N GLN A 7 6.06 -9.88 -6.84
CA GLN A 7 5.92 -8.72 -7.71
C GLN A 7 6.92 -7.65 -7.29
N THR A 8 7.79 -7.23 -8.21
CA THR A 8 8.72 -6.12 -7.99
C THR A 8 8.11 -4.82 -8.49
N ILE A 9 8.06 -3.81 -7.62
CA ILE A 9 7.61 -2.44 -7.95
C ILE A 9 8.68 -1.43 -7.52
N LYS A 10 8.81 -0.34 -8.27
CA LYS A 10 9.69 0.78 -7.91
C LYS A 10 8.86 1.83 -7.19
N LEU A 11 9.30 2.23 -6.01
CA LEU A 11 8.65 3.26 -5.19
C LEU A 11 9.68 4.32 -4.82
N GLU A 12 9.23 5.57 -4.71
CA GLU A 12 10.03 6.66 -4.18
C GLU A 12 10.34 6.44 -2.68
N PRO A 13 11.46 6.96 -2.16
CA PRO A 13 11.84 6.76 -0.75
C PRO A 13 10.75 7.16 0.25
N ALA A 14 10.05 8.28 0.01
CA ALA A 14 8.96 8.75 0.87
C ALA A 14 7.80 7.74 0.97
N LYS A 15 7.49 7.04 -0.13
CA LYS A 15 6.46 5.99 -0.15
C LYS A 15 6.90 4.76 0.64
N VAL A 16 8.18 4.40 0.56
CA VAL A 16 8.74 3.29 1.34
C VAL A 16 8.77 3.64 2.83
N GLU A 17 9.15 4.87 3.16
CA GLU A 17 9.15 5.36 4.55
C GLU A 17 7.75 5.36 5.15
N PHE A 18 6.74 5.83 4.40
CA PHE A 18 5.35 5.74 4.83
C PHE A 18 4.94 4.29 5.16
N LEU A 19 5.29 3.33 4.30
CA LEU A 19 4.96 1.91 4.55
C LEU A 19 5.69 1.34 5.76
N ASP A 20 6.94 1.74 5.99
CA ASP A 20 7.74 1.34 7.15
C ASP A 20 7.15 1.92 8.45
N GLN A 21 6.75 3.19 8.43
CA GLN A 21 6.04 3.83 9.54
C GLN A 21 4.74 3.11 9.86
N MET A 22 3.91 2.80 8.85
CA MET A 22 2.67 2.04 9.06
C MET A 22 2.95 0.63 9.60
N ALA A 23 3.99 -0.05 9.11
CA ALA A 23 4.37 -1.34 9.64
C ALA A 23 4.74 -1.26 11.13
N LYS A 24 5.54 -0.26 11.53
CA LYS A 24 5.91 -0.03 12.93
C LYS A 24 4.70 0.33 13.81
N THR A 25 3.88 1.28 13.37
CA THR A 25 2.71 1.76 14.11
C THR A 25 1.71 0.65 14.41
N TYR A 26 1.49 -0.27 13.47
CA TYR A 26 0.52 -1.35 13.61
C TYR A 26 1.15 -2.72 13.94
N GLY A 27 2.45 -2.78 14.23
CA GLY A 27 3.15 -4.02 14.58
C GLY A 27 3.17 -5.07 13.45
N LEU A 28 3.24 -4.64 12.19
CA LEU A 28 3.28 -5.51 11.03
C LEU A 28 4.70 -6.04 10.79
N PRO A 29 4.86 -7.29 10.28
CA PRO A 29 6.17 -7.92 10.11
C PRO A 29 7.06 -7.23 9.07
N ASP A 30 6.47 -6.61 8.05
CA ASP A 30 7.20 -5.99 6.94
C ASP A 30 6.31 -4.96 6.20
N THR A 31 6.96 -4.14 5.36
CA THR A 31 6.29 -3.19 4.45
C THR A 31 5.36 -3.90 3.46
N GLY A 32 5.68 -5.15 3.08
CA GLY A 32 4.81 -5.98 2.24
C GLY A 32 3.46 -6.29 2.89
N LYS A 33 3.40 -6.44 4.22
CA LYS A 33 2.14 -6.59 4.96
C LYS A 33 1.38 -5.27 4.98
N ALA A 34 2.06 -4.14 5.16
CA ALA A 34 1.43 -2.82 5.07
C ALA A 34 0.77 -2.60 3.69
N ILE A 35 1.50 -2.89 2.60
CA ILE A 35 0.97 -2.84 1.22
C ILE A 35 -0.25 -3.76 1.08
N ARG A 36 -0.14 -5.02 1.54
CA ARG A 36 -1.25 -5.99 1.48
C ARG A 36 -2.50 -5.49 2.24
N CYS A 37 -2.33 -4.81 3.37
CA CYS A 37 -3.45 -4.21 4.10
C CYS A 37 -4.13 -3.12 3.26
N LEU A 38 -3.36 -2.21 2.63
CA LEU A 38 -3.90 -1.18 1.74
C LEU A 38 -4.65 -1.77 0.54
N ILE A 39 -4.05 -2.77 -0.13
CA ILE A 39 -4.68 -3.45 -1.27
C ILE A 39 -5.96 -4.16 -0.85
N ASN A 40 -5.97 -4.86 0.29
CA ASN A 40 -7.17 -5.54 0.78
C ASN A 40 -8.28 -4.53 1.09
N TYR A 41 -7.95 -3.42 1.75
CA TYR A 41 -8.92 -2.35 2.01
C TYR A 41 -9.53 -1.82 0.71
N ALA A 42 -8.72 -1.52 -0.31
CA ALA A 42 -9.22 -1.07 -1.60
C ALA A 42 -10.12 -2.14 -2.27
N ARG A 43 -9.79 -3.43 -2.15
CA ARG A 43 -10.61 -4.51 -2.71
C ARG A 43 -11.94 -4.71 -1.97
N GLU A 44 -11.97 -4.47 -0.66
CA GLU A 44 -13.16 -4.58 0.17
C GLU A 44 -14.10 -3.37 0.03
N ASN A 45 -13.59 -2.22 -0.45
CA ASN A 45 -14.33 -0.96 -0.57
C ASN A 45 -14.26 -0.41 -2.01
N PRO A 46 -14.99 -1.02 -2.98
CA PRO A 46 -14.94 -0.64 -4.39
C PRO A 46 -15.45 0.78 -4.68
N ASP A 47 -16.33 1.31 -3.83
CA ASP A 47 -16.81 2.68 -3.86
C ASP A 47 -15.68 3.71 -3.66
N GLN A 48 -14.56 3.32 -3.05
CA GLN A 48 -13.41 4.18 -2.83
C GLN A 48 -12.42 4.19 -4.01
N HIS A 49 -12.63 3.37 -5.06
CA HIS A 49 -11.68 3.25 -6.17
C HIS A 49 -11.47 4.57 -6.91
N GLU A 50 -12.54 5.35 -7.11
CA GLU A 50 -12.44 6.66 -7.75
C GLU A 50 -11.49 7.58 -6.96
N SER A 51 -11.64 7.65 -5.63
CA SER A 51 -10.75 8.45 -4.77
C SER A 51 -9.32 7.91 -4.66
N ILE A 52 -9.07 6.66 -5.04
CA ILE A 52 -7.73 6.05 -5.02
C ILE A 52 -7.01 6.23 -6.37
N PHE A 53 -7.74 6.13 -7.49
CA PHE A 53 -7.15 6.03 -8.83
C PHE A 53 -7.44 7.21 -9.77
N ALA A 54 -8.49 8.01 -9.53
CA ALA A 54 -8.85 9.10 -10.44
C ALA A 54 -7.93 10.32 -10.30
N ASP A 55 -7.43 10.57 -9.09
CA ASP A 55 -6.59 11.73 -8.79
C ASP A 55 -5.12 11.33 -8.67
N VAL A 56 -4.26 11.96 -9.47
CA VAL A 56 -2.82 11.90 -9.26
C VAL A 56 -2.46 12.87 -8.15
N ARG A 57 -2.16 12.33 -6.96
CA ARG A 57 -1.67 13.12 -5.83
C ARG A 57 -0.16 13.20 -5.88
N CYS A 58 0.34 14.43 -6.00
CA CYS A 58 1.75 14.70 -5.81
C CYS A 58 1.94 15.30 -4.40
N LEU A 59 2.23 14.44 -3.43
CA LEU A 59 2.54 14.87 -2.06
C LEU A 59 3.99 15.35 -1.92
N ASP A 60 4.84 15.04 -2.91
CA ASP A 60 6.29 15.26 -2.91
C ASP A 60 6.78 16.04 -4.15
N CYS A 61 5.90 16.73 -4.87
CA CYS A 61 6.27 17.58 -6.03
C CYS A 61 6.70 18.99 -5.66
#